data_AF-A0A947F3J0-F1
#
_entry.id   AF-A0A947F3J0-F1
#
_cell.length_a   1.000
_cell.length_b   1.000
_cell.length_c   1.000
_cell.angle_alpha   90.00
_cell.angle_beta   90.00
_cell.angle_gamma   90.00
#
_symmetry.space_group_name_H-M   'P 1'
#
loop_
_entity.id
_entity.type
_entity.pdbx_description
1 polymer ?
#
loop_
_entity_poly.entity_id
_entity_poly.type
_entity_poly.pdbx_seq_one_letter_code
_entity_poly.pdbx_strand_id
1 'polypeptide(L)'
;MVSYLNSKKYITGTLSILKWLIIVFLVITILSVLTLRWVSPPTTAFMLQHHFKTWLNDKKYFKVRYQWVDLGKMSIHAPIAMVAAEDQKFPTHWGFDRESIEEAWVERANGIRVRGASTITQQ
;
A
#
# COMPACT_ATOMS: atom_id res chain seq x y z
N MET A 1 -5.87 -51.56 3.80
CA MET A 1 -4.66 -50.98 3.16
C MET A 1 -4.97 -50.00 2.02
N VAL A 2 -5.96 -50.27 1.15
CA VAL A 2 -6.32 -49.41 -0.01
C VAL A 2 -6.88 -48.02 0.38
N SER A 3 -7.68 -47.92 1.45
CA SER A 3 -8.24 -46.63 1.92
C SER A 3 -7.16 -45.64 2.42
N TYR A 4 -6.12 -46.15 3.08
CA TYR A 4 -5.04 -45.33 3.65
C TYR A 4 -4.16 -44.68 2.56
N LEU A 5 -3.97 -45.38 1.44
CA LEU A 5 -3.22 -44.86 0.28
C LEU A 5 -3.98 -43.77 -0.46
N ASN A 6 -5.30 -43.87 -0.53
CA ASN A 6 -6.13 -42.88 -1.21
C ASN A 6 -6.15 -41.54 -0.44
N SER A 7 -6.30 -41.60 0.89
CA SER A 7 -6.24 -40.41 1.77
C SER A 7 -4.94 -39.62 1.61
N LYS A 8 -3.77 -40.29 1.62
CA LYS A 8 -2.48 -39.63 1.38
C LYS A 8 -2.41 -38.94 0.02
N LYS A 9 -2.97 -39.53 -1.03
CA LYS A 9 -2.97 -38.98 -2.40
C LYS A 9 -3.83 -37.72 -2.52
N TYR A 10 -4.97 -37.66 -1.83
CA TYR A 10 -5.81 -36.45 -1.77
C TYR A 10 -5.17 -35.32 -0.95
N ILE A 11 -4.51 -35.66 0.16
CA ILE A 11 -3.81 -34.68 1.01
C ILE A 11 -2.58 -34.11 0.29
N THR A 12 -1.78 -34.94 -0.39
CA THR A 12 -0.64 -34.44 -1.17
C THR A 12 -1.08 -33.65 -2.40
N GLY A 13 -2.17 -34.05 -3.05
CA GLY A 13 -2.77 -33.32 -4.18
C GLY A 13 -3.25 -31.92 -3.79
N THR A 14 -4.02 -31.80 -2.71
CA THR A 14 -4.50 -30.50 -2.21
C THR A 14 -3.37 -29.60 -1.69
N LEU A 15 -2.36 -30.14 -0.99
CA LEU A 15 -1.16 -29.36 -0.61
C LEU A 15 -0.41 -28.84 -1.84
N SER A 16 -0.33 -29.63 -2.91
CA SER A 16 0.36 -29.20 -4.14
C SER A 16 -0.36 -28.04 -4.83
N ILE A 17 -1.70 -28.07 -4.87
CA ILE A 17 -2.51 -26.98 -5.43
C ILE A 17 -2.35 -25.71 -4.58
N LEU A 18 -2.45 -25.83 -3.25
CA LEU A 18 -2.28 -24.68 -2.36
C LEU A 18 -0.88 -24.05 -2.50
N LYS A 19 0.16 -24.89 -2.61
CA LYS A 19 1.54 -24.42 -2.87
C LYS A 19 1.62 -23.63 -4.17
N TRP A 20 1.05 -24.14 -5.26
CA TRP A 20 1.03 -23.43 -6.54
C TRP A 20 0.21 -22.14 -6.49
N LEU A 21 -0.92 -22.12 -5.78
CA LEU A 21 -1.71 -20.90 -5.58
C LEU A 21 -0.92 -19.81 -4.86
N ILE A 22 -0.19 -20.18 -3.79
CA ILE A 22 0.67 -19.24 -3.05
C ILE A 22 1.80 -18.72 -3.96
N ILE A 23 2.45 -19.61 -4.72
CA ILE A 23 3.52 -19.21 -5.64
C ILE A 23 2.99 -18.26 -6.72
N VAL A 24 1.88 -18.59 -7.36
CA VAL A 24 1.26 -17.75 -8.39
C VAL A 24 0.85 -16.40 -7.80
N PHE A 25 0.27 -16.37 -6.59
CA PHE A 25 -0.07 -15.13 -5.90
C PHE A 25 1.16 -14.24 -5.63
N LEU A 26 2.26 -14.83 -5.13
CA LEU A 26 3.51 -14.10 -4.90
C LEU A 26 4.12 -13.60 -6.21
N VAL A 27 4.13 -14.42 -7.26
CA VAL A 27 4.65 -14.02 -8.58
C VAL A 27 3.82 -12.88 -9.16
N ILE A 28 2.49 -12.96 -9.11
CA ILE A 28 1.62 -11.90 -9.61
C ILE A 28 1.84 -10.60 -8.84
N THR A 29 1.92 -10.64 -7.51
CA THR A 29 2.13 -9.44 -6.69
C THR A 29 3.49 -8.79 -6.97
N ILE A 30 4.57 -9.58 -7.00
CA ILE A 30 5.91 -9.06 -7.31
C ILE A 30 5.97 -8.48 -8.73
N LEU A 31 5.47 -9.21 -9.74
CA LEU A 31 5.47 -8.73 -11.12
C LEU A 31 4.65 -7.44 -11.27
N SER A 32 3.51 -7.34 -10.58
CA SER A 32 2.69 -6.12 -10.61
C SER A 32 3.40 -4.90 -10.04
N VAL A 33 4.24 -5.06 -9.01
CA VAL A 33 5.05 -3.95 -8.47
C VAL A 33 6.22 -3.64 -9.38
N LEU A 34 6.85 -4.65 -9.98
CA LEU A 34 7.97 -4.44 -10.90
C LEU A 34 7.55 -3.67 -12.16
N THR A 35 6.37 -3.92 -12.72
CA THR A 35 5.88 -3.18 -13.89
C THR A 35 5.74 -1.68 -13.61
N LEU A 36 5.40 -1.30 -12.37
CA LEU A 36 5.31 0.11 -11.93
C LEU A 36 6.66 0.84 -11.96
N ARG A 37 7.79 0.13 -12.09
CA ARG A 37 9.10 0.75 -12.32
C ARG A 37 9.18 1.48 -13.66
N TRP A 38 8.45 1.00 -14.66
CA TRP A 38 8.51 1.53 -16.03
C TRP A 38 7.22 2.22 -16.46
N VAL A 39 6.09 1.84 -15.87
CA VAL A 39 4.78 2.38 -16.21
C VAL A 39 4.23 3.14 -15.01
N SER A 40 3.83 4.39 -15.22
CA SER A 40 3.16 5.19 -14.20
C SER A 40 1.92 4.46 -13.67
N PRO A 41 1.66 4.46 -12.36
CA PRO A 41 0.52 3.78 -11.80
C PRO A 41 -0.78 4.38 -12.36
N PRO A 42 -1.66 3.59 -13.00
CA PRO A 42 -2.88 4.11 -13.61
C PRO A 42 -3.89 4.60 -12.55
N THR A 43 -3.75 4.15 -11.31
CA THR A 43 -4.59 4.51 -10.17
C THR A 43 -3.82 4.36 -8.85
N THR A 44 -4.38 4.86 -7.75
CA THR A 44 -3.84 4.76 -6.39
C THR A 44 -4.94 4.33 -5.44
N ALA A 45 -4.57 3.84 -4.25
CA ALA A 45 -5.54 3.45 -3.23
C ALA A 45 -6.52 4.58 -2.88
N PHE A 46 -6.02 5.83 -2.81
CA PHE A 46 -6.86 7.01 -2.59
C PHE A 46 -7.87 7.25 -3.72
N MET A 47 -7.43 7.17 -4.99
CA MET A 47 -8.33 7.32 -6.13
C MET A 47 -9.43 6.25 -6.12
N LEU A 48 -9.06 4.98 -5.91
CA LEU A 48 -10.01 3.87 -5.82
C LEU A 48 -10.98 4.02 -4.64
N GLN A 49 -10.48 4.43 -3.47
CA GLN A 49 -11.33 4.67 -2.30
C GLN A 49 -12.35 5.77 -2.58
N HIS A 50 -11.94 6.83 -3.28
CA HIS A 50 -12.86 7.90 -3.67
C HIS A 50 -13.91 7.44 -4.68
N HIS A 51 -13.52 6.66 -5.69
CA HIS A 51 -14.45 6.05 -6.64
C HIS A 51 -15.47 5.14 -5.94
N PHE A 52 -15.03 4.33 -4.97
CA PHE A 52 -15.93 3.45 -4.23
C PHE A 52 -16.89 4.22 -3.31
N LYS A 53 -16.40 5.28 -2.64
CA LYS A 53 -17.23 6.14 -1.79
C LYS A 53 -18.29 6.92 -2.58
N THR A 54 -17.94 7.39 -3.78
CA THR A 54 -18.90 8.10 -4.65
C THR A 54 -19.95 7.15 -5.21
N TRP A 55 -19.56 5.93 -5.58
CA TRP A 55 -20.49 4.88 -6.01
C TRP A 55 -21.50 4.49 -4.92
N LEU A 56 -21.07 4.40 -3.66
CA LEU A 56 -21.94 4.00 -2.54
C LEU A 56 -22.85 5.12 -2.01
N ASN A 57 -22.42 6.37 -2.03
CA ASN A 57 -23.09 7.46 -1.32
C ASN A 57 -23.89 8.42 -2.22
N ASP A 58 -24.03 8.11 -3.52
CA ASP A 58 -24.81 8.87 -4.51
C ASP A 58 -24.47 10.39 -4.55
N LYS A 59 -23.26 10.75 -4.12
CA LYS A 59 -22.77 12.12 -4.17
C LYS A 59 -22.19 12.39 -5.56
N LYS A 60 -22.39 13.62 -6.06
CA LYS A 60 -21.86 14.10 -7.35
C LYS A 60 -20.43 13.59 -7.54
N TYR A 61 -20.25 12.75 -8.57
CA TYR A 61 -18.95 12.25 -8.99
C TYR A 61 -18.02 13.43 -9.27
N PHE A 62 -16.98 13.58 -8.46
CA PHE A 62 -15.90 14.51 -8.76
C PHE A 62 -14.88 13.79 -9.63
N LYS A 63 -14.65 14.29 -10.85
CA LYS A 63 -13.67 13.71 -11.76
C LYS A 63 -12.27 13.94 -11.19
N VAL A 64 -11.63 12.87 -10.72
CA VAL A 64 -10.22 12.91 -10.34
C VAL A 64 -9.40 13.29 -11.58
N ARG A 65 -8.67 14.40 -11.50
CA ARG A 65 -7.72 14.81 -12.53
C ARG A 65 -6.36 14.26 -12.14
N TYR A 66 -5.96 13.20 -12.83
CA TYR A 66 -4.68 12.55 -12.62
C TYR A 66 -3.80 12.77 -13.84
N GLN A 67 -2.60 13.30 -13.61
CA GLN A 67 -1.55 13.41 -14.61
C GLN A 67 -0.23 13.07 -13.94
N TRP A 68 0.46 12.07 -14.48
CA TRP A 68 1.81 11.76 -14.04
C TRP A 68 2.79 12.80 -14.58
N VAL A 69 3.68 13.28 -13.72
CA VAL A 69 4.68 14.29 -14.05
C VAL A 69 6.02 13.86 -13.46
N ASP A 70 7.06 13.87 -14.29
CA ASP A 70 8.42 13.60 -13.85
C ASP A 70 8.88 14.68 -12.87
N LEU A 71 9.66 14.32 -11.84
CA LEU A 71 10.18 15.27 -10.85
C LEU A 71 10.95 16.43 -11.50
N GLY A 72 11.69 16.17 -12.58
CA GLY A 72 12.43 17.21 -13.31
C GLY A 72 11.55 18.21 -14.08
N LYS A 73 10.26 17.92 -14.27
CA LYS A 73 9.26 18.81 -14.88
C LYS A 73 8.41 19.54 -13.84
N MET A 74 8.63 19.23 -12.55
CA MET A 74 7.91 19.84 -11.44
C MET A 74 8.73 21.00 -10.86
N SER A 75 8.04 21.99 -10.29
CA SER A 75 8.71 23.01 -9.47
C SER A 75 9.44 22.33 -8.31
N ILE A 76 10.69 22.70 -8.07
CA ILE A 76 11.50 22.16 -6.97
C ILE A 76 10.85 22.39 -5.60
N HIS A 77 10.00 23.41 -5.47
CA HIS A 77 9.31 23.74 -4.21
C HIS A 77 8.17 22.79 -3.88
N ALA A 78 7.56 22.13 -4.87
CA ALA A 78 6.44 21.22 -4.65
C ALA A 78 6.80 19.97 -3.80
N PRO A 79 7.85 19.18 -4.14
CA PRO A 79 8.25 18.06 -3.30
C PRO A 79 8.75 18.51 -1.91
N ILE A 80 9.42 19.66 -1.83
CA ILE A 80 9.88 20.22 -0.55
C ILE A 80 8.70 20.58 0.35
N ALA A 81 7.67 21.23 -0.20
CA ALA A 81 6.46 21.57 0.56
C ALA A 81 5.74 20.31 1.07
N MET A 82 5.68 19.25 0.26
CA MET A 82 5.07 17.97 0.64
C MET A 82 5.84 17.30 1.79
N VAL A 83 7.17 17.23 1.69
CA VAL A 83 8.04 16.72 2.76
C VAL A 83 7.86 17.55 4.04
N ALA A 84 7.85 18.87 3.94
CA ALA A 84 7.70 19.75 5.11
C ALA A 84 6.32 19.62 5.80
N ALA A 85 5.26 19.36 5.03
CA ALA A 85 3.89 19.27 5.52
C ALA A 85 3.54 17.89 6.08
N GLU A 86 3.99 16.81 5.43
CA GLU A 86 3.57 15.44 5.73
C GLU A 86 4.62 14.61 6.47
N ASP A 87 5.92 14.83 6.18
CA ASP A 87 6.99 13.96 6.65
C ASP A 87 8.35 14.67 6.70
N GLN A 88 8.55 15.49 7.73
CA GLN A 88 9.76 16.31 7.87
C GLN A 88 11.04 15.48 8.02
N LYS A 89 10.91 14.24 8.52
CA LYS A 89 12.02 13.31 8.75
C LYS A 89 12.26 12.38 7.55
N PHE A 90 11.56 12.58 6.43
CA PHE A 90 11.67 11.76 5.22
C PHE A 90 13.12 11.45 4.78
N PRO A 91 14.06 12.42 4.75
CA PRO A 91 15.45 12.14 4.31
C PRO A 91 16.25 11.27 5.28
N THR A 92 15.78 11.11 6.51
CA THR A 92 16.53 10.50 7.62
C THR A 92 16.10 9.07 7.92
N HIS A 93 14.93 8.64 7.42
CA HIS A 93 14.37 7.32 7.69
C HIS A 93 14.18 6.47 6.43
N TRP A 94 14.07 5.16 6.62
CA TRP A 94 13.91 4.18 5.54
C TRP A 94 12.44 3.79 5.32
N GLY A 95 11.54 4.76 5.43
CA GLY A 95 10.08 4.59 5.28
C GLY A 95 9.32 4.35 6.57
N PHE A 96 10.00 4.22 7.71
CA PHE A 96 9.37 4.11 9.03
C PHE A 96 10.06 5.06 10.01
N ASP A 97 9.32 6.05 10.50
CA ASP A 97 9.75 6.90 11.60
C ASP A 97 9.42 6.24 12.94
N ARG A 98 10.38 5.50 13.48
CA ARG A 98 10.20 4.77 14.75
C ARG A 98 9.92 5.72 15.92
N GLU A 99 10.56 6.87 15.94
CA GLU A 99 10.41 7.87 16.99
C GLU A 99 8.98 8.43 16.98
N SER A 100 8.49 8.85 15.81
CA SER A 100 7.11 9.35 15.68
C SER A 100 6.06 8.27 15.99
N ILE A 101 6.34 6.99 15.69
CA ILE A 101 5.45 5.87 16.04
C ILE A 101 5.39 5.68 17.57
N GLU A 102 6.54 5.72 18.24
CA GLU A 102 6.62 5.57 19.70
C GLU A 102 5.97 6.75 20.42
N GLU A 103 6.25 7.97 20.00
CA GLU A 103 5.61 9.18 20.54
C GLU A 103 4.09 9.14 20.35
N ALA A 104 3.61 8.78 19.16
CA ALA A 104 2.17 8.67 18.90
C ALA A 104 1.51 7.57 19.75
N TRP A 105 2.25 6.51 20.10
CA TRP A 105 1.75 5.46 20.98
C TRP A 105 1.68 5.92 22.44
N VAL A 106 2.70 6.64 22.93
CA VAL A 106 2.71 7.24 24.27
C VAL A 106 1.63 8.32 24.42
N GLU A 107 1.48 9.21 23.43
CA GLU A 107 0.41 10.22 23.40
C GLU A 107 -0.98 9.57 23.46
N ARG A 108 -1.21 8.51 22.68
CA ARG A 108 -2.44 7.71 22.72
C ARG A 108 -2.69 7.12 24.11
N ALA A 109 -1.66 6.54 24.73
CA ALA A 109 -1.77 5.94 26.05
C ALA A 109 -2.10 6.98 27.13
N ASN A 110 -1.61 8.22 26.97
CA ASN A 110 -1.88 9.36 27.85
C ASN A 110 -3.21 10.07 27.56
N GLY A 111 -4.04 9.56 26.63
CA GLY A 111 -5.31 10.17 26.24
C GLY A 111 -5.17 11.50 25.48
N ILE A 112 -3.97 11.81 25.00
CA ILE A 112 -3.70 12.98 24.16
C ILE A 112 -4.21 12.70 22.75
N ARG A 113 -4.54 13.76 22.01
CA ARG A 113 -5.00 13.70 20.62
C ARG A 113 -4.08 12.79 19.80
N VAL A 114 -4.69 11.83 19.12
CA VAL A 114 -4.00 10.96 18.18
C VAL A 114 -3.52 11.75 16.97
N ARG A 115 -2.21 11.79 16.75
CA ARG A 115 -1.63 12.16 15.46
C ARG A 115 -1.35 10.94 14.60
N GLY A 116 -1.26 11.15 13.29
CA GLY A 116 -0.77 10.15 12.35
C GLY A 116 0.75 10.06 12.46
N ALA A 117 1.28 8.84 12.52
CA ALA A 117 2.73 8.57 12.49
C ALA A 117 3.16 7.93 11.15
N SER A 118 2.34 8.10 10.11
CA SER A 118 2.59 7.50 8.80
C SER A 118 3.50 8.38 7.97
N THR A 119 4.51 7.76 7.35
CA THR A 119 5.49 8.42 6.48
C THR A 119 4.96 8.55 5.05
N ILE A 120 5.61 9.39 4.21
CA ILE A 120 5.28 9.47 2.77
C ILE A 120 5.42 8.10 2.08
N THR A 121 6.30 7.22 2.57
CA THR A 121 6.47 5.87 1.98
C THR A 121 5.32 4.93 2.31
N GLN A 122 4.61 5.17 3.42
CA GLN A 122 3.47 4.35 3.84
C GLN A 122 2.14 4.78 3.20
N GLN A 123 2.06 6.04 2.75
CA GLN A 123 0.89 6.58 2.05
C GLN A 123 0.86 6.14 0.58
#